data_AF-A0A9P1G9S5-F1
#
_entry.id   AF-A0A9P1G9S5-F1
#
_cell.length_a   1.000
_cell.length_b   1.000
_cell.length_c   1.000
_cell.angle_alpha   90.00
_cell.angle_beta   90.00
_cell.angle_gamma   90.00
#
_symmetry.space_group_name_H-M   'P 1'
#
loop_
_entity.id
_entity.type
_entity.pdbx_description
1 polymer ?
#
loop_
_entity_poly.entity_id
_entity_poly.type
_entity_poly.pdbx_seq_one_letter_code
_entity_poly.pdbx_strand_id
1 'polypeptide(L)'
;MGDESMEVAKIASSAEVVRITSSMEQLQTKLRAELVRGVALDVCLSRFGQHFARPDPGMFKVDHHLYDLSKQMNRFHSFLSHDWNTSRCLKVMSLMVLYNSRAAFLSSLLVSLCVSILCGTQLIPDGFWPTLLAYSVFPFVLLFWQRIRSVILRSPKTVFFDKLCIAQHDEELKRAGIFGLAGFLDHSDELTVLWSKRYFSRLWCTYEISTFLRETEKPKPILVMPVKLAVVLMIFSAAMHLVMVGFSMLNHFLCKSLGWELHIGWIRVQEDYFENLFHVPFFGVVMPLLYYIGIGMMEDLAALPDQLRHFRVQDADCFCCSNQHRHPETGEVMPCDRLLIFKMLKRWYGRENDPKGEKLYLERFNFLVQEELAPKVLRSMGSDMLPLNYSFYMLIPAILPVLTSLIPKIMAGQSELPDASQQVIWALRLLMNWSMDGILALFWMRSSMRIWLMAVRYMPQCCSKHRVLMAFLLTMPAALMLTLILFSCDICMYLSKDDSMLPAIPFTIWLVILCGVWSQRSHVSQTGPIVGRSGSADLESLESCNGYQMDHFEYDEQQLPRENSSGDLKPDFSECNESEGDCDVSNEYFYV
;
A
#
# COMPACT_ATOMS: atom_id res chain seq x y z
N MET A 1 65.40 23.32 -9.30
CA MET A 1 64.59 22.84 -8.15
C MET A 1 63.14 23.32 -8.16
N GLY A 2 62.68 24.11 -9.14
CA GLY A 2 61.28 24.60 -9.20
C GLY A 2 60.34 23.83 -10.13
N ASP A 3 60.85 22.95 -11.01
CA ASP A 3 60.02 22.25 -12.01
C ASP A 3 59.50 20.88 -11.52
N GLU A 4 60.32 20.13 -10.78
CA GLU A 4 59.94 18.80 -10.28
C GLU A 4 58.81 18.85 -9.23
N SER A 5 58.69 19.95 -8.47
CA SER A 5 57.63 20.10 -7.46
C SER A 5 56.26 20.38 -8.07
N MET A 6 56.21 21.00 -9.25
CA MET A 6 54.96 21.32 -9.94
C MET A 6 54.43 20.13 -10.74
N GLU A 7 55.32 19.27 -11.24
CA GLU A 7 54.98 18.04 -11.94
C GLU A 7 54.47 16.94 -10.99
N VAL A 8 55.09 16.81 -9.81
CA VAL A 8 54.63 15.89 -8.74
C VAL A 8 53.26 16.29 -8.18
N ALA A 9 52.97 17.60 -8.07
CA ALA A 9 51.66 18.08 -7.63
C ALA A 9 50.55 17.83 -8.67
N LYS A 10 50.84 17.94 -9.97
CA LYS A 10 49.91 17.59 -11.06
C LYS A 10 49.64 16.09 -11.17
N ILE A 11 50.66 15.27 -10.95
CA ILE A 11 50.51 13.80 -10.95
C ILE A 11 49.73 13.35 -9.71
N ALA A 12 49.97 13.94 -8.55
CA ALA A 12 49.20 13.68 -7.33
C ALA A 12 47.73 14.09 -7.50
N SER A 13 47.44 15.28 -8.06
CA SER A 13 46.06 15.71 -8.30
C SER A 13 45.37 14.86 -9.36
N SER A 14 46.08 14.42 -10.40
CA SER A 14 45.54 13.53 -11.43
C SER A 14 45.29 12.11 -10.90
N ALA A 15 46.19 11.55 -10.09
CA ALA A 15 46.00 10.25 -9.47
C ALA A 15 44.91 10.25 -8.38
N GLU A 16 44.74 11.36 -7.67
CA GLU A 16 43.68 11.56 -6.68
C GLU A 16 42.33 11.79 -7.37
N VAL A 17 42.27 12.58 -8.44
CA VAL A 17 41.08 12.70 -9.30
C VAL A 17 40.72 11.36 -9.94
N VAL A 18 41.70 10.60 -10.46
CA VAL A 18 41.48 9.26 -11.03
C VAL A 18 40.98 8.26 -9.98
N ARG A 19 41.51 8.30 -8.75
CA ARG A 19 40.99 7.49 -7.62
C ARG A 19 39.60 7.91 -7.19
N ILE A 20 39.29 9.20 -7.19
CA ILE A 20 37.95 9.72 -6.89
C ILE A 20 36.98 9.26 -7.98
N THR A 21 37.31 9.42 -9.27
CA THR A 21 36.48 8.93 -10.38
C THR A 21 36.33 7.40 -10.39
N SER A 22 37.38 6.62 -10.05
CA SER A 22 37.24 5.15 -10.00
C SER A 22 36.49 4.66 -8.75
N SER A 23 36.54 5.40 -7.63
CA SER A 23 35.68 5.16 -6.47
C SER A 23 34.21 5.57 -6.70
N MET A 24 33.98 6.45 -7.67
CA MET A 24 32.67 6.95 -8.08
C MET A 24 32.03 6.11 -9.20
N GLU A 25 32.59 4.96 -9.58
CA GLU A 25 31.94 3.99 -10.48
C GLU A 25 31.33 2.79 -9.74
N GLN A 26 31.22 2.87 -8.42
CA GLN A 26 30.77 1.78 -7.57
C GLN A 26 29.73 2.28 -6.57
N LEU A 27 28.71 1.45 -6.32
CA LEU A 27 27.82 1.65 -5.19
C LEU A 27 28.67 1.71 -3.89
N GLN A 28 28.22 2.49 -2.92
CA GLN A 28 28.89 2.74 -1.66
C GLN A 28 27.91 2.46 -0.51
N THR A 29 28.42 1.87 0.57
CA THR A 29 27.62 1.57 1.77
C THR A 29 27.66 2.71 2.78
N LYS A 30 28.72 3.52 2.74
CA LYS A 30 28.86 4.72 3.57
C LYS A 30 28.61 5.95 2.71
N LEU A 31 27.59 6.72 3.07
CA LEU A 31 27.27 7.98 2.43
C LEU A 31 27.92 9.14 3.22
N ARG A 32 28.44 10.16 2.52
CA ARG A 32 28.92 11.38 3.17
C ARG A 32 27.77 12.03 3.95
N ALA A 33 28.05 12.51 5.16
CA ALA A 33 27.02 13.06 6.04
C ALA A 33 26.19 14.19 5.39
N GLU A 34 26.79 14.98 4.50
CA GLU A 34 26.14 16.07 3.74
C GLU A 34 25.07 15.58 2.76
N LEU A 35 25.23 14.37 2.21
CA LEU A 35 24.31 13.77 1.26
C LEU A 35 23.15 13.05 1.95
N VAL A 36 23.25 12.75 3.26
CA VAL A 36 22.19 12.10 4.04
C VAL A 36 21.07 13.12 4.27
N ARG A 37 20.12 13.18 3.33
CA ARG A 37 19.00 14.13 3.34
C ARG A 37 17.65 13.45 3.36
N GLY A 38 16.70 14.07 4.07
CA GLY A 38 15.35 13.56 4.25
C GLY A 38 14.34 14.68 4.09
N VAL A 39 13.13 14.30 3.75
CA VAL A 39 12.03 15.25 3.48
C VAL A 39 10.87 14.95 4.43
N ALA A 40 10.14 15.99 4.82
CA ALA A 40 8.95 15.80 5.63
C ALA A 40 7.83 15.16 4.79
N LEU A 41 7.10 14.20 5.36
CA LEU A 41 6.07 13.43 4.66
C LEU A 41 4.91 14.30 4.19
N ASP A 42 4.61 15.41 4.87
CA ASP A 42 3.61 16.39 4.41
C ASP A 42 4.03 17.09 3.12
N VAL A 43 5.33 17.27 2.87
CA VAL A 43 5.86 17.76 1.60
C VAL A 43 5.67 16.70 0.51
N CYS A 44 5.98 15.43 0.79
CA CYS A 44 5.74 14.33 -0.15
C CYS A 44 4.25 14.21 -0.54
N LEU A 45 3.33 14.43 0.40
CA LEU A 45 1.88 14.39 0.19
C LEU A 45 1.30 15.70 -0.36
N SER A 46 2.09 16.77 -0.45
CA SER A 46 1.61 18.08 -0.88
C SER A 46 1.01 18.04 -2.28
N ARG A 47 -0.05 18.83 -2.49
CA ARG A 47 -0.80 18.90 -3.76
C ARG A 47 -1.16 17.50 -4.31
N PHE A 48 -1.67 16.64 -3.42
CA PHE A 48 -2.01 15.24 -3.72
C PHE A 48 -0.86 14.45 -4.34
N GLY A 49 0.32 14.61 -3.75
CA GLY A 49 1.54 13.91 -4.11
C GLY A 49 2.15 14.33 -5.43
N GLN A 50 2.13 15.63 -5.76
CA GLN A 50 2.67 16.14 -7.03
C GLN A 50 4.06 15.59 -7.36
N HIS A 51 4.89 15.34 -6.34
CA HIS A 51 6.25 14.86 -6.52
C HIS A 51 6.32 13.38 -6.96
N PHE A 52 5.27 12.58 -6.67
CA PHE A 52 5.10 11.23 -7.20
C PHE A 52 4.54 11.19 -8.62
N ALA A 53 4.21 12.35 -9.21
CA ALA A 53 3.93 12.39 -10.65
C ALA A 53 5.15 11.81 -11.39
N ARG A 54 4.86 11.10 -12.47
CA ARG A 54 5.91 10.65 -13.39
C ARG A 54 6.77 11.88 -13.71
N PRO A 55 8.10 11.75 -13.69
CA PRO A 55 8.95 12.83 -14.16
C PRO A 55 8.48 13.23 -15.56
N ASP A 56 8.48 14.53 -15.84
CA ASP A 56 8.44 14.97 -17.23
C ASP A 56 9.60 14.32 -18.00
N PRO A 57 9.44 14.10 -19.32
CA PRO A 57 10.52 13.62 -20.19
C PRO A 57 11.84 14.38 -19.91
N GLY A 58 11.72 15.69 -19.65
CA GLY A 58 12.81 16.56 -19.20
C GLY A 58 13.22 16.45 -17.73
N MET A 59 13.58 15.26 -17.22
CA MET A 59 14.34 15.12 -15.95
C MET A 59 15.72 15.82 -15.98
N PHE A 60 16.05 16.50 -17.08
CA PHE A 60 17.24 17.34 -17.28
C PHE A 60 17.00 18.83 -16.96
N LYS A 61 15.74 19.23 -16.74
CA LYS A 61 15.38 20.55 -16.17
C LYS A 61 14.65 20.33 -14.84
N VAL A 62 15.31 19.64 -13.91
CA VAL A 62 14.76 19.51 -12.56
C VAL A 62 15.01 20.81 -11.81
N ASP A 63 13.92 21.41 -11.36
CA ASP A 63 13.97 22.59 -10.51
C ASP A 63 14.86 22.31 -9.29
N HIS A 64 15.95 23.07 -9.18
CA HIS A 64 16.90 23.00 -8.06
C HIS A 64 16.18 23.09 -6.72
N HIS A 65 15.06 23.84 -6.67
CA HIS A 65 14.25 24.02 -5.47
C HIS A 65 13.63 22.71 -4.96
N LEU A 66 13.51 21.65 -5.77
CA LEU A 66 13.04 20.35 -5.28
C LEU A 66 14.01 19.73 -4.28
N TYR A 67 15.31 19.92 -4.45
CA TYR A 67 16.32 19.43 -3.52
C TYR A 67 16.34 20.23 -2.21
N ASP A 68 16.00 21.51 -2.27
CA ASP A 68 15.88 22.40 -1.10
C ASP A 68 14.71 22.00 -0.17
N LEU A 69 13.76 21.20 -0.67
CA LEU A 69 12.67 20.65 0.14
C LEU A 69 13.14 19.56 1.12
N SER A 70 14.26 18.89 0.83
CA SER A 70 14.90 17.97 1.77
C SER A 70 15.91 18.70 2.65
N LYS A 71 16.25 18.11 3.80
CA LYS A 71 17.24 18.66 4.74
C LYS A 71 18.22 17.58 5.16
N GLN A 72 19.47 17.98 5.40
CA GLN A 72 20.48 17.10 5.96
C GLN A 72 20.03 16.60 7.33
N MET A 73 20.21 15.31 7.58
CA MET A 73 19.88 14.70 8.86
C MET A 73 20.61 13.37 9.07
N ASN A 74 20.62 12.90 10.32
CA ASN A 74 21.34 11.67 10.67
C ASN A 74 20.47 10.41 10.51
N ARG A 75 19.14 10.52 10.61
CA ARG A 75 18.22 9.37 10.50
C ARG A 75 16.89 9.79 9.89
N PHE A 76 16.23 8.85 9.23
CA PHE A 76 14.87 9.00 8.72
C PHE A 76 13.95 8.00 9.42
N HIS A 77 12.68 8.38 9.57
CA HIS A 77 11.70 7.43 10.10
C HIS A 77 11.45 6.30 9.12
N SER A 78 11.42 6.58 7.82
CA SER A 78 11.11 5.57 6.80
C SER A 78 11.81 5.82 5.47
N PHE A 79 12.24 4.74 4.83
CA PHE A 79 12.60 4.73 3.42
C PHE A 79 11.37 4.37 2.58
N LEU A 80 10.97 5.24 1.64
CA LEU A 80 9.82 4.98 0.76
C LEU A 80 10.24 4.22 -0.51
N SER A 81 10.12 2.89 -0.47
CA SER A 81 10.38 2.06 -1.64
C SER A 81 9.11 1.84 -2.47
N HIS A 82 9.21 2.05 -3.78
CA HIS A 82 8.07 2.03 -4.68
C HIS A 82 8.46 1.85 -6.15
N ASP A 83 7.53 1.35 -6.95
CA ASP A 83 7.66 1.32 -8.42
C ASP A 83 7.22 2.67 -9.03
N TRP A 84 8.07 3.30 -9.84
CA TRP A 84 7.77 4.56 -10.52
C TRP A 84 6.58 4.47 -11.47
N ASN A 85 6.34 3.31 -12.10
CA ASN A 85 5.24 3.14 -13.03
C ASN A 85 3.87 3.00 -12.30
N THR A 86 3.87 2.81 -10.97
CA THR A 86 2.64 2.79 -10.17
C THR A 86 2.10 4.21 -10.03
N SER A 87 0.79 4.39 -10.24
CA SER A 87 0.22 5.74 -10.32
C SER A 87 0.40 6.53 -9.02
N ARG A 88 0.54 7.85 -9.17
CA ARG A 88 0.66 8.79 -8.05
C ARG A 88 -0.46 8.62 -7.02
N CYS A 89 -1.70 8.59 -7.48
CA CYS A 89 -2.87 8.55 -6.59
C CYS A 89 -2.85 7.32 -5.70
N LEU A 90 -2.44 6.17 -6.26
CA LEU A 90 -2.29 4.93 -5.51
C LEU A 90 -1.26 5.06 -4.38
N LYS A 91 -0.09 5.63 -4.67
CA LYS A 91 0.97 5.86 -3.67
C LYS A 91 0.50 6.80 -2.56
N VAL A 92 -0.16 7.90 -2.92
CA VAL A 92 -0.69 8.89 -1.98
C VAL A 92 -1.74 8.28 -1.06
N MET A 93 -2.70 7.54 -1.62
CA MET A 93 -3.73 6.84 -0.83
C MET A 93 -3.08 5.83 0.13
N SER A 94 -2.09 5.06 -0.33
CA SER A 94 -1.34 4.13 0.54
C SER A 94 -0.66 4.85 1.71
N LEU A 95 0.03 5.96 1.45
CA LEU A 95 0.69 6.73 2.50
C LEU A 95 -0.31 7.37 3.48
N MET A 96 -1.48 7.83 3.01
CA MET A 96 -2.55 8.33 3.88
C MET A 96 -3.11 7.21 4.78
N VAL A 97 -3.39 6.03 4.22
CA VAL A 97 -3.84 4.88 5.00
C VAL A 97 -2.78 4.47 6.03
N LEU A 98 -1.51 4.38 5.63
CA LEU A 98 -0.40 3.98 6.50
C LEU A 98 -0.15 4.95 7.65
N TYR A 99 -0.06 6.26 7.35
CA TYR A 99 0.46 7.25 8.29
C TYR A 99 -0.62 8.16 8.92
N ASN A 100 -1.84 8.24 8.35
CA ASN A 100 -2.87 9.18 8.81
C ASN A 100 -4.09 8.50 9.43
N SER A 101 -4.44 7.28 9.01
CA SER A 101 -5.70 6.61 9.42
C SER A 101 -5.87 6.48 10.93
N ARG A 102 -4.83 6.06 11.66
CA ARG A 102 -4.88 5.91 13.12
C ARG A 102 -5.18 7.24 13.82
N ALA A 103 -4.53 8.32 13.39
CA ALA A 103 -4.76 9.63 13.98
C ALA A 103 -6.16 10.14 13.65
N ALA A 104 -6.62 9.95 12.40
CA ALA A 104 -7.97 10.30 11.97
C ALA A 104 -9.04 9.57 12.78
N PHE A 105 -8.85 8.27 13.03
CA PHE A 105 -9.71 7.47 13.91
C PHE A 105 -9.75 8.04 15.33
N LEU A 106 -8.58 8.26 15.96
CA LEU A 106 -8.51 8.76 17.33
C LEU A 106 -9.12 10.15 17.47
N SER A 107 -8.88 11.04 16.51
CA SER A 107 -9.48 12.37 16.48
C SER A 107 -10.99 12.31 16.32
N SER A 108 -11.51 11.46 15.42
CA SER A 108 -12.96 11.27 15.24
C SER A 108 -13.61 10.73 16.51
N LEU A 109 -12.98 9.75 17.17
CA LEU A 109 -13.46 9.21 18.45
C LEU A 109 -13.53 10.27 19.54
N LEU A 110 -12.43 11.00 19.76
CA LEU A 110 -12.34 12.03 20.80
C LEU A 110 -13.36 13.14 20.54
N VAL A 111 -13.45 13.66 19.32
CA VAL A 111 -14.39 14.74 19.00
C VAL A 111 -15.83 14.25 19.10
N SER A 112 -16.14 13.04 18.61
CA SER A 112 -17.50 12.48 18.72
C SER A 112 -17.91 12.37 20.19
N LEU A 113 -17.06 11.82 21.06
CA LEU A 113 -17.34 11.71 22.49
C LEU A 113 -17.48 13.07 23.17
N CYS A 114 -16.57 14.01 22.90
CA CYS A 114 -16.64 15.37 23.47
C CYS A 114 -17.93 16.09 23.06
N VAL A 115 -18.25 16.10 21.76
CA VAL A 115 -19.48 16.72 21.25
C VAL A 115 -20.72 16.06 21.87
N SER A 116 -20.72 14.72 21.97
CA SER A 116 -21.81 13.96 22.57
C SER A 116 -22.07 14.35 24.03
N ILE A 117 -21.01 14.52 24.84
CA ILE A 117 -21.12 14.95 26.24
C ILE A 117 -21.64 16.39 26.32
N LEU A 118 -21.15 17.29 25.45
CA LEU A 118 -21.61 18.68 25.43
C LEU A 118 -23.09 18.80 25.04
N CYS A 119 -23.55 18.02 24.06
CA CYS A 119 -24.97 17.90 23.71
C CYS A 119 -25.78 17.35 24.90
N GLY A 120 -25.35 16.23 25.50
CA GLY A 120 -26.09 15.58 26.58
C GLY A 120 -26.16 16.40 27.88
N THR A 121 -25.18 17.26 28.13
CA THR A 121 -25.20 18.24 29.25
C THR A 121 -25.92 19.54 28.89
N GLN A 122 -26.48 19.64 27.67
CA GLN A 122 -27.16 20.82 27.15
C GLN A 122 -26.29 22.09 27.09
N LEU A 123 -24.96 21.93 27.09
CA LEU A 123 -24.02 23.04 26.90
C LEU A 123 -24.01 23.55 25.45
N ILE A 124 -24.30 22.66 24.50
CA ILE A 124 -24.57 23.01 23.10
C ILE A 124 -25.92 22.43 22.70
N PRO A 125 -26.65 23.09 21.77
CA PRO A 125 -27.96 22.61 21.35
C PRO A 125 -27.86 21.32 20.54
N ASP A 126 -28.76 20.39 20.84
CA ASP A 126 -28.98 19.21 20.02
C ASP A 126 -29.43 19.62 18.60
N GLY A 127 -28.88 18.95 17.60
CA GLY A 127 -29.19 19.25 16.20
C GLY A 127 -28.36 18.42 15.24
N PHE A 128 -28.47 18.75 13.95
CA PHE A 128 -27.69 18.08 12.90
C PHE A 128 -26.25 18.60 12.80
N TRP A 129 -26.03 19.88 13.11
CA TRP A 129 -24.70 20.50 12.97
C TRP A 129 -23.60 19.87 13.85
N PRO A 130 -23.82 19.43 15.12
CA PRO A 130 -22.77 18.79 15.92
C PRO A 130 -22.38 17.43 15.32
N THR A 131 -23.37 16.69 14.82
CA THR A 131 -23.17 15.43 14.12
C THR A 131 -22.37 15.64 12.83
N LEU A 132 -22.74 16.64 12.01
CA LEU A 132 -22.02 16.98 10.78
C LEU A 132 -20.57 17.40 11.06
N LEU A 133 -20.35 18.18 12.12
CA LEU A 133 -19.01 18.55 12.58
C LEU A 133 -18.21 17.29 12.91
N ALA A 134 -18.76 16.37 13.70
CA ALA A 134 -18.10 15.11 14.04
C ALA A 134 -17.77 14.26 12.80
N TYR A 135 -18.68 14.17 11.82
CA TYR A 135 -18.44 13.49 10.54
C TYR A 135 -17.29 14.13 9.73
N SER A 136 -17.12 15.46 9.80
CA SER A 136 -16.06 16.16 9.05
C SER A 136 -14.65 15.92 9.60
N VAL A 137 -14.51 15.51 10.87
CA VAL A 137 -13.21 15.34 11.53
C VAL A 137 -12.37 14.25 10.88
N PHE A 138 -12.97 13.08 10.63
CA PHE A 138 -12.23 11.97 10.04
C PHE A 138 -11.60 12.30 8.68
N PRO A 139 -12.35 12.73 7.63
CA PRO A 139 -11.77 13.04 6.34
C PRO A 139 -10.80 14.22 6.43
N PHE A 140 -11.08 15.22 7.26
CA PHE A 140 -10.17 16.35 7.47
C PHE A 140 -8.82 15.88 8.03
N VAL A 141 -8.80 15.10 9.12
CA VAL A 141 -7.56 14.61 9.71
C VAL A 141 -6.90 13.60 8.76
N LEU A 142 -7.64 12.71 8.10
CA LEU A 142 -7.08 11.75 7.16
C LEU A 142 -6.31 12.45 6.02
N LEU A 143 -6.83 13.56 5.50
CA LEU A 143 -6.19 14.31 4.40
C LEU A 143 -5.03 15.19 4.89
N PHE A 144 -5.15 15.78 6.08
CA PHE A 144 -4.23 16.84 6.54
C PHE A 144 -3.35 16.46 7.73
N TRP A 145 -3.40 15.23 8.24
CA TRP A 145 -2.71 14.84 9.47
C TRP A 145 -1.22 15.14 9.46
N GLN A 146 -0.51 14.89 8.36
CA GLN A 146 0.94 15.16 8.32
C GLN A 146 1.24 16.66 8.45
N ARG A 147 0.40 17.52 7.88
CA ARG A 147 0.53 18.98 8.02
C ARG A 147 0.13 19.43 9.43
N ILE A 148 -0.96 18.89 9.98
CA ILE A 148 -1.39 19.13 11.37
C ILE A 148 -0.25 18.75 12.34
N ARG A 149 0.35 17.57 12.16
CA ARG A 149 1.49 17.08 12.93
C ARG A 149 2.72 17.99 12.80
N SER A 150 3.01 18.45 11.59
CA SER A 150 4.13 19.36 11.33
C SER A 150 3.95 20.70 12.06
N VAL A 151 2.76 21.29 11.99
CA VAL A 151 2.47 22.62 12.57
C VAL A 151 2.22 22.56 14.09
N ILE A 152 1.36 21.65 14.54
CA ILE A 152 0.90 21.58 15.94
C ILE A 152 1.89 20.81 16.81
N LEU A 153 2.32 19.62 16.37
CA LEU A 153 3.20 18.76 17.16
C LEU A 153 4.69 19.07 16.93
N ARG A 154 5.03 19.92 15.95
CA ARG A 154 6.41 20.30 15.58
C ARG A 154 7.35 19.10 15.41
N SER A 155 6.79 17.96 14.99
CA SER A 155 7.49 16.68 14.90
C SER A 155 7.11 15.99 13.60
N PRO A 156 7.48 16.56 12.43
CA PRO A 156 7.14 15.99 11.14
C PRO A 156 7.70 14.57 11.01
N LYS A 157 6.93 13.68 10.36
CA LYS A 157 7.49 12.40 9.94
C LYS A 157 8.42 12.64 8.77
N THR A 158 9.68 12.31 8.94
CA THR A 158 10.73 12.50 7.93
C THR A 158 11.02 11.19 7.23
N VAL A 159 11.08 11.23 5.91
CA VAL A 159 11.24 10.07 5.05
C VAL A 159 12.35 10.31 4.04
N PHE A 160 12.95 9.22 3.57
CA PHE A 160 13.73 9.26 2.34
C PHE A 160 12.81 9.06 1.14
N PHE A 161 12.89 10.00 0.19
CA PHE A 161 12.22 9.92 -1.10
C PHE A 161 13.21 10.37 -2.17
N ASP A 162 13.69 9.42 -2.96
CA ASP A 162 14.73 9.55 -3.99
C ASP A 162 14.68 10.87 -4.77
N LYS A 163 13.52 11.24 -5.34
CA LYS A 163 13.36 12.42 -6.18
C LYS A 163 13.61 13.76 -5.46
N LEU A 164 13.42 13.81 -4.13
CA LEU A 164 13.61 15.04 -3.34
C LEU A 164 14.90 15.01 -2.51
N CYS A 165 15.37 13.81 -2.15
CA CYS A 165 16.54 13.63 -1.30
C CYS A 165 17.87 13.51 -2.06
N ILE A 166 17.82 13.11 -3.34
CA ILE A 166 18.99 13.10 -4.25
C ILE A 166 18.97 14.39 -5.08
N ALA A 167 20.12 15.03 -5.24
CA ALA A 167 20.25 16.27 -6.01
C ALA A 167 20.06 16.01 -7.52
N GLN A 168 18.82 16.00 -7.98
CA GLN A 168 18.49 15.63 -9.37
C GLN A 168 19.07 16.56 -10.45
N HIS A 169 19.48 17.76 -10.06
CA HIS A 169 19.94 18.85 -10.92
C HIS A 169 21.46 18.93 -11.08
N ASP A 170 22.22 18.28 -10.20
CA ASP A 170 23.68 18.28 -10.19
C ASP A 170 24.13 16.85 -10.44
N GLU A 171 24.73 16.60 -11.61
CA GLU A 171 25.07 15.23 -12.03
C GLU A 171 26.10 14.56 -11.13
N GLU A 172 27.01 15.30 -10.48
CA GLU A 172 27.99 14.74 -9.56
C GLU A 172 27.32 14.32 -8.25
N LEU A 173 26.51 15.20 -7.66
CA LEU A 173 25.78 14.92 -6.42
C LEU A 173 24.67 13.88 -6.64
N LYS A 174 24.01 13.89 -7.80
CA LYS A 174 23.04 12.87 -8.21
C LYS A 174 23.69 11.50 -8.24
N ARG A 175 24.82 11.39 -8.93
CA ARG A 175 25.61 10.16 -9.04
C ARG A 175 26.10 9.70 -7.66
N ALA A 176 26.61 10.61 -6.83
CA ALA A 176 27.02 10.29 -5.46
C ALA A 176 25.85 9.80 -4.58
N GLY A 177 24.66 10.40 -4.73
CA GLY A 177 23.45 10.00 -4.02
C GLY A 177 22.93 8.64 -4.46
N ILE A 178 22.88 8.37 -5.76
CA ILE A 178 22.50 7.07 -6.34
C ILE A 178 23.47 5.99 -5.88
N PHE A 179 24.77 6.24 -6.01
CA PHE A 179 25.77 5.26 -5.59
C PHE A 179 25.78 5.04 -4.08
N GLY A 180 25.41 6.03 -3.28
CA GLY A 180 25.25 5.86 -1.83
C GLY A 180 23.84 5.43 -1.38
N LEU A 181 22.98 4.89 -2.26
CA LEU A 181 21.60 4.51 -1.92
C LEU A 181 21.52 3.60 -0.69
N ALA A 182 22.45 2.65 -0.56
CA ALA A 182 22.53 1.78 0.60
C ALA A 182 22.72 2.53 1.92
N GLY A 183 23.47 3.63 1.89
CA GLY A 183 23.62 4.50 3.05
C GLY A 183 22.29 5.07 3.54
N PHE A 184 21.37 5.47 2.66
CA PHE A 184 20.06 5.98 3.09
C PHE A 184 19.20 4.90 3.78
N LEU A 185 19.28 3.65 3.31
CA LEU A 185 18.61 2.51 3.93
C LEU A 185 19.19 2.22 5.33
N ASP A 186 20.50 2.29 5.49
CA ASP A 186 21.17 2.09 6.78
C ASP A 186 20.74 3.16 7.81
N HIS A 187 20.50 4.40 7.37
CA HIS A 187 20.01 5.51 8.20
C HIS A 187 18.48 5.55 8.40
N SER A 188 17.72 4.63 7.80
CA SER A 188 16.27 4.55 7.95
C SER A 188 15.86 3.60 9.08
N ASP A 189 14.85 4.00 9.88
CA ASP A 189 14.32 3.17 10.98
C ASP A 189 13.45 2.01 10.46
N GLU A 190 12.70 2.24 9.37
CA GLU A 190 11.82 1.26 8.73
C GLU A 190 11.93 1.35 7.19
N LEU A 191 11.55 0.27 6.50
CA LEU A 191 11.36 0.25 5.05
C LEU A 191 9.86 0.18 4.74
N THR A 192 9.32 1.20 4.10
CA THR A 192 7.92 1.23 3.65
C THR A 192 7.84 0.89 2.16
N VAL A 193 7.26 -0.27 1.86
CA VAL A 193 7.09 -0.81 0.52
C VAL A 193 5.66 -0.55 0.03
N LEU A 194 5.53 0.31 -0.97
CA LEU A 194 4.28 0.54 -1.70
C LEU A 194 4.15 -0.51 -2.81
N TRP A 195 3.63 -1.68 -2.44
CA TRP A 195 3.69 -2.87 -3.28
C TRP A 195 2.66 -2.86 -4.41
N SER A 196 3.15 -3.09 -5.63
CA SER A 196 2.37 -3.42 -6.82
C SER A 196 2.93 -4.72 -7.43
N LYS A 197 2.18 -5.36 -8.34
CA LYS A 197 2.61 -6.60 -9.00
C LYS A 197 3.98 -6.53 -9.70
N ARG A 198 4.44 -5.32 -10.07
CA ARG A 198 5.72 -5.07 -10.74
C ARG A 198 6.88 -4.89 -9.77
N TYR A 199 6.61 -4.68 -8.48
CA TYR A 199 7.62 -4.26 -7.52
C TYR A 199 8.85 -5.21 -7.50
N PHE A 200 8.61 -6.53 -7.45
CA PHE A 200 9.68 -7.52 -7.43
C PHE A 200 10.32 -7.79 -8.80
N SER A 201 9.77 -7.24 -9.89
CA SER A 201 10.43 -7.28 -11.20
C SER A 201 11.44 -6.14 -11.36
N ARG A 202 11.46 -5.13 -10.49
CA ARG A 202 12.33 -3.96 -10.66
C ARG A 202 13.66 -4.15 -9.95
N LEU A 203 14.77 -4.03 -10.70
CA LEU A 203 16.12 -4.26 -10.18
C LEU A 203 16.43 -3.40 -8.94
N TRP A 204 16.17 -2.09 -8.98
CA TRP A 204 16.42 -1.20 -7.86
C TRP A 204 15.57 -1.49 -6.62
N CYS A 205 14.28 -1.79 -6.79
CA CYS A 205 13.42 -2.20 -5.68
C CYS A 205 13.91 -3.48 -5.00
N THR A 206 14.45 -4.43 -5.79
CA THR A 206 15.04 -5.67 -5.24
C THR A 206 16.34 -5.41 -4.51
N TYR A 207 17.15 -4.46 -5.00
CA TYR A 207 18.36 -3.99 -4.32
C TYR A 207 18.05 -3.27 -2.99
N GLU A 208 17.00 -2.47 -2.93
CA GLU A 208 16.60 -1.79 -1.69
C GLU A 208 16.21 -2.79 -0.60
N ILE A 209 15.42 -3.80 -0.96
CA ILE A 209 15.08 -4.87 -0.02
C ILE A 209 16.32 -5.66 0.40
N SER A 210 17.18 -6.04 -0.56
CA SER A 210 18.38 -6.82 -0.24
C SER A 210 19.28 -6.09 0.73
N THR A 211 19.48 -4.80 0.50
CA THR A 211 20.27 -3.93 1.36
C THR A 211 19.67 -3.85 2.76
N PHE A 212 18.34 -3.74 2.87
CA PHE A 212 17.66 -3.68 4.15
C PHE A 212 17.69 -5.02 4.91
N LEU A 213 17.84 -6.14 4.20
CA LEU A 213 17.99 -7.48 4.77
C LEU A 213 19.45 -7.86 5.10
N ARG A 214 20.42 -7.23 4.45
CA ARG A 214 21.85 -7.56 4.51
C ARG A 214 22.44 -7.47 5.92
N GLU A 215 21.94 -6.58 6.78
CA GLU A 215 22.60 -6.30 8.06
C GLU A 215 21.64 -5.73 9.10
N THR A 216 21.57 -6.36 10.27
CA THR A 216 21.72 -5.72 11.59
C THR A 216 21.49 -6.77 12.67
N GLU A 217 22.25 -6.67 13.77
CA GLU A 217 22.07 -7.42 15.02
C GLU A 217 20.63 -7.37 15.58
N LYS A 218 19.77 -6.51 15.00
CA LYS A 218 18.33 -6.42 15.24
C LYS A 218 17.58 -6.20 13.93
N PRO A 219 16.64 -7.07 13.54
CA PRO A 219 15.85 -6.88 12.32
C PRO A 219 15.01 -5.61 12.39
N LYS A 220 15.17 -4.71 11.41
CA LYS A 220 14.34 -3.52 11.24
C LYS A 220 12.98 -3.87 10.61
N PRO A 221 11.91 -3.12 10.92
CA PRO A 221 10.57 -3.40 10.38
C PRO A 221 10.48 -3.09 8.88
N ILE A 222 9.82 -3.98 8.13
CA ILE A 222 9.40 -3.77 6.74
C ILE A 222 7.87 -3.67 6.72
N LEU A 223 7.36 -2.52 6.32
CA LEU A 223 5.94 -2.24 6.20
C LEU A 223 5.52 -2.37 4.73
N VAL A 224 4.70 -3.37 4.42
CA VAL A 224 4.23 -3.60 3.05
C VAL A 224 2.76 -3.19 2.93
N MET A 225 2.45 -2.27 2.02
CA MET A 225 1.09 -1.86 1.70
C MET A 225 0.78 -2.15 0.23
N PRO A 226 -0.10 -3.12 -0.06
CA PRO A 226 -0.65 -3.28 -1.40
C PRO A 226 -1.40 -2.02 -1.83
N VAL A 227 -0.99 -1.43 -2.95
CA VAL A 227 -1.57 -0.15 -3.36
C VAL A 227 -3.07 -0.25 -3.68
N LYS A 228 -3.53 -1.40 -4.19
CA LYS A 228 -4.96 -1.67 -4.43
C LYS A 228 -5.77 -1.77 -3.14
N LEU A 229 -5.19 -2.27 -2.04
CA LEU A 229 -5.88 -2.30 -0.75
C LEU A 229 -6.23 -0.88 -0.29
N ALA A 230 -5.27 0.04 -0.40
CA ALA A 230 -5.49 1.41 0.04
C ALA A 230 -6.70 2.03 -0.68
N VAL A 231 -6.87 1.74 -1.97
CA VAL A 231 -8.06 2.16 -2.74
C VAL A 231 -9.35 1.55 -2.20
N VAL A 232 -9.37 0.23 -1.97
CA VAL A 232 -10.54 -0.47 -1.41
C VAL A 232 -10.95 0.16 -0.09
N LEU A 233 -9.98 0.40 0.81
CA LEU A 233 -10.23 1.04 2.12
C LEU A 233 -10.75 2.47 1.98
N MET A 234 -10.17 3.27 1.08
CA MET A 234 -10.58 4.66 0.85
C MET A 234 -12.00 4.75 0.27
N ILE A 235 -12.31 3.96 -0.76
CA ILE A 235 -13.65 3.94 -1.37
C ILE A 235 -14.69 3.45 -0.37
N PHE A 236 -14.40 2.36 0.34
CA PHE A 236 -15.34 1.81 1.32
C PHE A 236 -15.56 2.79 2.48
N SER A 237 -14.50 3.39 3.02
CA SER A 237 -14.60 4.41 4.06
C SER A 237 -15.43 5.61 3.59
N ALA A 238 -15.15 6.16 2.41
CA ALA A 238 -15.89 7.30 1.86
C ALA A 238 -17.37 6.95 1.63
N ALA A 239 -17.66 5.77 1.08
CA ALA A 239 -19.03 5.33 0.86
C ALA A 239 -19.79 5.15 2.18
N MET A 240 -19.18 4.55 3.20
CA MET A 240 -19.79 4.45 4.54
C MET A 240 -20.07 5.81 5.14
N HIS A 241 -19.14 6.76 5.05
CA HIS A 241 -19.38 8.13 5.54
C HIS A 241 -20.54 8.79 4.78
N LEU A 242 -20.62 8.64 3.46
CA LEU A 242 -21.70 9.20 2.66
C LEU A 242 -23.06 8.59 3.03
N VAL A 243 -23.14 7.27 3.20
CA VAL A 243 -24.36 6.58 3.64
C VAL A 243 -24.77 7.08 5.03
N MET A 244 -23.85 7.11 6.00
CA MET A 244 -24.16 7.50 7.37
C MET A 244 -24.52 8.98 7.52
N VAL A 245 -23.84 9.88 6.79
CA VAL A 245 -24.19 11.31 6.74
C VAL A 245 -25.54 11.49 6.04
N GLY A 246 -25.76 10.83 4.90
CA GLY A 246 -27.01 10.88 4.15
C GLY A 246 -28.21 10.41 4.99
N PHE A 247 -28.05 9.30 5.71
CA PHE A 247 -29.03 8.81 6.67
C PHE A 247 -29.31 9.82 7.79
N SER A 248 -28.26 10.36 8.41
CA SER A 248 -28.39 11.36 9.48
C SER A 248 -29.09 12.64 9.00
N MET A 249 -28.77 13.11 7.79
CA MET A 249 -29.44 14.25 7.16
C MET A 249 -30.92 13.95 6.93
N LEU A 250 -31.21 12.83 6.29
CA LEU A 250 -32.57 12.47 5.94
C LEU A 250 -33.44 12.31 7.18
N ASN A 251 -32.95 11.60 8.20
CA ASN A 251 -33.65 11.45 9.47
C ASN A 251 -33.94 12.83 10.13
N HIS A 252 -32.96 13.73 10.13
CA HIS A 252 -33.17 15.08 10.67
C HIS A 252 -34.23 15.89 9.91
N PHE A 253 -34.15 15.91 8.57
CA PHE A 253 -35.04 16.70 7.73
C PHE A 253 -36.46 16.12 7.68
N LEU A 254 -36.62 14.80 7.54
CA LEU A 254 -37.94 14.17 7.50
C LEU A 254 -38.67 14.31 8.84
N CYS A 255 -37.99 14.04 9.96
CA CYS A 255 -38.61 14.15 11.28
C CYS A 255 -39.01 15.60 11.63
N LYS A 256 -38.18 16.59 11.30
CA LYS A 256 -38.48 18.00 11.64
C LYS A 256 -39.32 18.75 10.62
N SER A 257 -39.13 18.51 9.32
CA SER A 257 -39.73 19.34 8.27
C SER A 257 -41.12 18.88 7.85
N LEU A 258 -41.39 17.58 7.90
CA LEU A 258 -42.65 17.03 7.41
C LEU A 258 -43.61 16.71 8.55
N GLY A 259 -43.14 16.61 9.81
CA GLY A 259 -43.98 16.22 10.95
C GLY A 259 -44.68 14.88 10.72
N TRP A 260 -44.17 14.07 9.80
CA TRP A 260 -44.73 12.78 9.47
C TRP A 260 -44.37 11.85 10.62
N GLU A 261 -45.31 11.60 11.52
CA GLU A 261 -45.43 10.29 12.17
C GLU A 261 -46.47 9.51 11.35
N LEU A 262 -46.05 8.98 10.20
CA LEU A 262 -46.98 8.25 9.33
C LEU A 262 -47.17 6.83 9.86
N HIS A 263 -48.07 6.69 10.85
CA HIS A 263 -48.54 5.39 11.33
C HIS A 263 -49.44 4.72 10.27
N ILE A 264 -48.86 3.95 9.35
CA ILE A 264 -49.62 3.00 8.53
C ILE A 264 -49.64 1.64 9.26
N GLY A 265 -50.51 1.51 10.27
CA GLY A 265 -50.75 0.24 10.98
C GLY A 265 -49.61 -0.22 11.91
N TRP A 266 -49.35 -1.54 11.94
CA TRP A 266 -48.45 -2.24 12.88
C TRP A 266 -46.97 -2.30 12.48
N ILE A 267 -46.57 -1.57 11.44
CA ILE A 267 -45.18 -1.53 10.95
C ILE A 267 -44.68 -0.11 11.18
N ARG A 268 -43.54 0.07 11.88
CA ARG A 268 -42.78 1.33 11.82
C ARG A 268 -42.12 1.42 10.43
N VAL A 269 -42.91 1.72 9.40
CA VAL A 269 -42.50 1.80 7.98
C VAL A 269 -41.45 2.90 7.72
N GLN A 270 -41.17 3.75 8.70
CA GLN A 270 -40.50 5.03 8.50
C GLN A 270 -38.96 5.00 8.57
N GLU A 271 -38.35 4.02 9.22
CA GLU A 271 -36.88 3.91 9.31
C GLU A 271 -36.34 3.01 8.17
N ASP A 272 -36.94 1.83 7.96
CA ASP A 272 -36.42 0.82 7.03
C ASP A 272 -36.47 1.21 5.54
N TYR A 273 -37.52 1.88 5.05
CA TYR A 273 -37.66 2.18 3.60
C TYR A 273 -36.72 3.28 3.11
N PHE A 274 -36.35 4.22 3.98
CA PHE A 274 -35.44 5.32 3.64
C PHE A 274 -33.98 4.92 3.75
N GLU A 275 -33.65 4.00 4.66
CA GLU A 275 -32.36 3.32 4.66
C GLU A 275 -32.11 2.64 3.31
N ASN A 276 -33.12 1.97 2.74
CA ASN A 276 -32.99 1.31 1.45
C ASN A 276 -32.54 2.25 0.30
N LEU A 277 -32.88 3.54 0.32
CA LEU A 277 -32.52 4.47 -0.75
C LEU A 277 -31.00 4.69 -0.88
N PHE A 278 -30.27 4.74 0.25
CA PHE A 278 -28.80 4.88 0.24
C PHE A 278 -28.08 3.54 0.11
N HIS A 279 -28.72 2.45 0.54
CA HIS A 279 -28.18 1.10 0.41
C HIS A 279 -28.23 0.59 -1.05
N VAL A 280 -29.22 0.97 -1.85
CA VAL A 280 -29.31 0.57 -3.27
C VAL A 280 -28.08 0.97 -4.10
N PRO A 281 -27.64 2.25 -4.16
CA PRO A 281 -26.42 2.60 -4.91
C PRO A 281 -25.15 2.00 -4.29
N PHE A 282 -25.14 1.81 -2.97
CA PHE A 282 -24.04 1.16 -2.28
C PHE A 282 -23.87 -0.31 -2.71
N PHE A 283 -24.94 -1.12 -2.68
CA PHE A 283 -24.89 -2.52 -3.11
C PHE A 283 -24.90 -2.70 -4.63
N GLY A 284 -25.54 -1.80 -5.36
CA GLY A 284 -25.67 -1.89 -6.82
C GLY A 284 -24.43 -1.40 -7.59
N VAL A 285 -23.64 -0.50 -7.02
CA VAL A 285 -22.49 0.13 -7.71
C VAL A 285 -21.21 0.04 -6.90
N VAL A 286 -21.21 0.56 -5.66
CA VAL A 286 -19.98 0.65 -4.86
C VAL A 286 -19.43 -0.74 -4.53
N MET A 287 -20.29 -1.67 -4.12
CA MET A 287 -19.86 -3.02 -3.75
C MET A 287 -19.31 -3.83 -4.93
N PRO A 288 -19.98 -3.88 -6.10
CA PRO A 288 -19.39 -4.49 -7.29
C PRO A 288 -18.05 -3.84 -7.68
N LEU A 289 -17.90 -2.52 -7.55
CA LEU A 289 -16.61 -1.86 -7.79
C LEU A 289 -15.53 -2.33 -6.80
N LEU A 290 -15.84 -2.37 -5.50
CA LEU A 290 -14.92 -2.87 -4.47
C LEU A 290 -14.53 -4.33 -4.72
N TYR A 291 -15.48 -5.17 -5.14
CA TYR A 291 -15.23 -6.57 -5.50
C TYR A 291 -14.37 -6.69 -6.74
N TYR A 292 -14.58 -5.86 -7.77
CA TYR A 292 -13.75 -5.84 -8.96
C TYR A 292 -12.28 -5.53 -8.62
N ILE A 293 -12.05 -4.49 -7.80
CA ILE A 293 -10.70 -4.11 -7.37
C ILE A 293 -10.12 -5.18 -6.43
N GLY A 294 -10.93 -5.69 -5.50
CA GLY A 294 -10.56 -6.71 -4.53
C GLY A 294 -10.14 -8.04 -5.16
N ILE A 295 -10.89 -8.53 -6.16
CA ILE A 295 -10.52 -9.70 -6.96
C ILE A 295 -9.18 -9.45 -7.68
N GLY A 296 -9.04 -8.31 -8.36
CA GLY A 296 -7.80 -7.95 -9.04
C GLY A 296 -6.61 -7.76 -8.10
N MET A 297 -6.83 -7.44 -6.83
CA MET A 297 -5.80 -7.41 -5.80
C MET A 297 -5.44 -8.83 -5.35
N MET A 298 -6.43 -9.70 -5.17
CA MET A 298 -6.20 -11.10 -4.79
C MET A 298 -5.51 -11.90 -5.89
N GLU A 299 -5.75 -11.59 -7.17
CA GLU A 299 -4.97 -12.13 -8.29
C GLU A 299 -3.49 -11.76 -8.20
N ASP A 300 -3.18 -10.48 -7.96
CA ASP A 300 -1.79 -10.03 -7.78
C ASP A 300 -1.15 -10.74 -6.58
N LEU A 301 -1.88 -10.86 -5.46
CA LEU A 301 -1.40 -11.54 -4.24
C LEU A 301 -1.25 -13.05 -4.42
N ALA A 302 -2.10 -13.69 -5.23
CA ALA A 302 -2.02 -15.11 -5.54
C ALA A 302 -0.81 -15.44 -6.42
N ALA A 303 -0.38 -14.51 -7.29
CA ALA A 303 0.82 -14.66 -8.10
C ALA A 303 2.13 -14.38 -7.33
N LEU A 304 2.05 -13.67 -6.20
CA LEU A 304 3.23 -13.25 -5.43
C LEU A 304 4.09 -14.43 -4.91
N PRO A 305 3.54 -15.52 -4.33
CA PRO A 305 4.34 -16.67 -3.93
C PRO A 305 5.18 -17.24 -5.08
N ASP A 306 4.59 -17.39 -6.26
CA ASP A 306 5.29 -17.92 -7.43
C ASP A 306 6.34 -16.92 -7.95
N GLN A 307 6.02 -15.62 -7.95
CA GLN A 307 6.95 -14.55 -8.30
C GLN A 307 8.19 -14.57 -7.38
N LEU A 308 7.99 -14.78 -6.08
CA LEU A 308 9.08 -14.83 -5.10
C LEU A 308 9.86 -16.14 -5.16
N ARG A 309 9.19 -17.28 -5.40
CA ARG A 309 9.82 -18.60 -5.52
C ARG A 309 10.73 -18.70 -6.74
N HIS A 310 10.32 -18.13 -7.87
CA HIS A 310 11.11 -18.09 -9.10
C HIS A 310 11.90 -16.80 -9.26
N PHE A 311 12.03 -16.01 -8.18
CA PHE A 311 12.73 -14.75 -8.23
C PHE A 311 14.19 -14.94 -8.62
N ARG A 312 14.64 -14.20 -9.63
CA ARG A 312 16.06 -14.07 -9.98
C ARG A 312 16.38 -12.62 -10.26
N VAL A 313 17.41 -12.11 -9.61
CA VAL A 313 17.89 -10.73 -9.84
C VAL A 313 18.37 -10.53 -11.28
N GLN A 314 18.80 -11.61 -11.92
CA GLN A 314 19.19 -11.64 -13.33
C GLN A 314 18.02 -11.28 -14.27
N ASP A 315 16.80 -11.62 -13.87
CA ASP A 315 15.60 -11.41 -14.69
C ASP A 315 14.90 -10.08 -14.37
N ALA A 316 15.37 -9.35 -13.35
CA ALA A 316 14.77 -8.09 -12.93
C ALA A 316 15.00 -6.98 -13.96
N ASP A 317 13.96 -6.23 -14.31
CA ASP A 317 13.96 -5.10 -15.24
C ASP A 317 14.88 -3.97 -14.74
N CYS A 318 15.80 -3.54 -15.60
CA CYS A 318 16.61 -2.33 -15.46
C CYS A 318 16.24 -1.34 -16.55
N PHE A 319 16.15 -0.05 -16.19
CA PHE A 319 15.85 0.99 -17.17
C PHE A 319 16.96 1.11 -18.21
N CYS A 320 18.22 1.12 -17.78
CA CYS A 320 19.36 1.25 -18.68
C CYS A 320 19.34 0.18 -19.78
N CYS A 321 19.02 -1.07 -19.41
CA CYS A 321 18.99 -2.21 -20.30
C CYS A 321 17.82 -2.13 -21.30
N SER A 322 16.65 -1.70 -20.81
CA SER A 322 15.44 -1.53 -21.62
C SER A 322 15.62 -0.47 -22.71
N ASN A 323 16.54 0.48 -22.51
CA ASN A 323 16.89 1.53 -23.46
C ASN A 323 18.25 1.30 -24.15
N GLN A 324 18.71 0.05 -24.22
CA GLN A 324 19.96 -0.32 -24.90
C GLN A 324 21.20 0.46 -24.42
N HIS A 325 21.23 0.81 -23.14
CA HIS A 325 22.27 1.64 -22.54
C HIS A 325 22.46 2.99 -23.23
N ARG A 326 21.36 3.54 -23.77
CA ARG A 326 21.31 4.90 -24.30
C ARG A 326 20.20 5.67 -23.65
N HIS A 327 20.47 6.94 -23.39
CA HIS A 327 19.45 7.83 -22.92
C HIS A 327 18.40 8.07 -24.03
N PRO A 328 17.11 7.80 -23.80
CA PRO A 328 16.10 7.85 -24.87
C PRO A 328 15.84 9.25 -25.47
N GLU A 329 16.21 10.33 -24.79
CA GLU A 329 16.16 11.72 -25.33
C GLU A 329 17.49 12.19 -25.91
N THR A 330 18.52 12.28 -25.06
CA THR A 330 19.82 12.81 -25.45
C THR A 330 20.64 11.86 -26.32
N GLY A 331 20.31 10.56 -26.34
CA GLY A 331 21.07 9.52 -27.05
C GLY A 331 22.41 9.17 -26.38
N GLU A 332 22.76 9.84 -25.28
CA GLU A 332 24.03 9.66 -24.57
C GLU A 332 24.14 8.25 -23.98
N VAL A 333 25.38 7.74 -23.95
CA VAL A 333 25.65 6.40 -23.40
C VAL A 333 25.53 6.45 -21.89
N MET A 334 24.86 5.44 -21.33
CA MET A 334 24.59 5.33 -19.92
C MET A 334 25.28 4.10 -19.28
N PRO A 335 25.94 4.22 -18.11
CA PRO A 335 26.32 3.07 -17.30
C PRO A 335 25.17 2.09 -17.08
N CYS A 336 25.52 0.82 -16.98
CA CYS A 336 24.58 -0.25 -16.73
C CYS A 336 24.33 -0.43 -15.22
N ASP A 337 23.14 -0.09 -14.76
CA ASP A 337 22.66 -0.25 -13.37
C ASP A 337 22.79 -1.70 -12.90
N ARG A 338 22.54 -2.66 -13.81
CA ARG A 338 22.70 -4.09 -13.53
C ARG A 338 24.13 -4.44 -13.18
N LEU A 339 25.10 -3.94 -13.94
CA LEU A 339 26.52 -4.20 -13.64
C LEU A 339 26.93 -3.58 -12.30
N LEU A 340 26.42 -2.38 -12.01
CA LEU A 340 26.67 -1.70 -10.74
C LEU A 340 26.13 -2.50 -9.55
N ILE A 341 24.86 -2.88 -9.60
CA ILE A 341 24.21 -3.69 -8.56
C ILE A 341 24.90 -5.05 -8.43
N PHE A 342 25.27 -5.72 -9.53
CA PHE A 342 25.94 -7.01 -9.47
C PHE A 342 27.34 -6.91 -8.85
N LYS A 343 28.11 -5.87 -9.16
CA LYS A 343 29.39 -5.60 -8.48
C LYS A 343 29.19 -5.44 -6.97
N MET A 344 28.12 -4.78 -6.55
CA MET A 344 27.81 -4.61 -5.14
C MET A 344 27.36 -5.90 -4.47
N LEU A 345 26.48 -6.67 -5.11
CA LEU A 345 26.07 -7.99 -4.62
C LEU A 345 27.28 -8.94 -4.52
N LYS A 346 28.23 -8.88 -5.45
CA LYS A 346 29.49 -9.63 -5.36
C LYS A 346 30.29 -9.23 -4.12
N ARG A 347 30.33 -7.95 -3.78
CA ARG A 347 31.01 -7.48 -2.57
C ARG A 347 30.32 -7.96 -1.28
N TRP A 348 29.00 -8.06 -1.26
CA TRP A 348 28.25 -8.46 -0.06
C TRP A 348 28.13 -9.97 0.11
N TYR A 349 27.95 -10.70 -0.99
CA TYR A 349 27.61 -12.12 -0.97
C TYR A 349 28.66 -13.02 -1.65
N GLY A 350 29.69 -12.43 -2.26
CA GLY A 350 30.84 -13.18 -2.78
C GLY A 350 31.71 -13.72 -1.67
N ARG A 351 32.34 -14.87 -1.90
CA ARG A 351 33.32 -15.49 -1.00
C ARG A 351 34.64 -15.66 -1.73
N GLU A 352 35.74 -15.67 -0.97
CA GLU A 352 37.10 -15.80 -1.54
C GLU A 352 37.31 -17.12 -2.28
N ASN A 353 36.61 -18.18 -1.85
CA ASN A 353 36.69 -19.52 -2.44
C ASN A 353 35.76 -19.73 -3.64
N ASP A 354 35.05 -18.70 -4.11
CA ASP A 354 34.15 -18.84 -5.26
C ASP A 354 34.98 -19.11 -6.54
N PRO A 355 34.63 -20.12 -7.36
CA PRO A 355 35.29 -20.39 -8.63
C PRO A 355 35.32 -19.14 -9.51
N LYS A 356 36.49 -18.84 -10.08
CA LYS A 356 36.67 -17.66 -10.93
C LYS A 356 35.78 -17.78 -12.16
N GLY A 357 34.84 -16.83 -12.31
CA GLY A 357 33.91 -16.75 -13.44
C GLY A 357 32.47 -17.12 -13.08
N GLU A 358 32.26 -17.90 -12.01
CA GLU A 358 30.92 -18.24 -11.56
C GLU A 358 30.27 -17.09 -10.79
N LYS A 359 29.01 -16.79 -11.11
CA LYS A 359 28.23 -15.72 -10.45
C LYS A 359 27.47 -16.26 -9.23
N LEU A 360 28.12 -17.09 -8.41
CA LEU A 360 27.51 -17.74 -7.22
C LEU A 360 26.93 -16.73 -6.22
N TYR A 361 27.50 -15.53 -6.11
CA TYR A 361 26.97 -14.46 -5.28
C TYR A 361 25.56 -14.01 -5.69
N LEU A 362 25.20 -14.10 -6.98
CA LEU A 362 23.84 -13.81 -7.44
C LEU A 362 22.88 -14.92 -6.99
N GLU A 363 23.30 -16.17 -7.06
CA GLU A 363 22.47 -17.30 -6.61
C GLU A 363 22.28 -17.30 -5.09
N ARG A 364 23.30 -16.94 -4.31
CA ARG A 364 23.15 -16.68 -2.86
C ARG A 364 22.13 -15.57 -2.60
N PHE A 365 22.18 -14.49 -3.37
CA PHE A 365 21.19 -13.42 -3.23
C PHE A 365 19.78 -13.88 -3.59
N ASN A 366 19.61 -14.60 -4.70
CA ASN A 366 18.33 -15.19 -5.10
C ASN A 366 17.78 -16.09 -3.99
N PHE A 367 18.63 -16.96 -3.42
CA PHE A 367 18.28 -17.83 -2.29
C PHE A 367 17.83 -17.03 -1.06
N LEU A 368 18.51 -15.94 -0.71
CA LEU A 368 18.08 -15.06 0.40
C LEU A 368 16.69 -14.46 0.16
N VAL A 369 16.39 -14.04 -1.08
CA VAL A 369 15.05 -13.53 -1.41
C VAL A 369 13.99 -14.63 -1.35
N GLN A 370 14.29 -15.80 -1.90
CA GLN A 370 13.37 -16.94 -1.96
C GLN A 370 13.09 -17.51 -0.55
N GLU A 371 14.11 -17.69 0.27
CA GLU A 371 14.02 -18.41 1.54
C GLU A 371 13.86 -17.49 2.77
N GLU A 372 14.45 -16.29 2.77
CA GLU A 372 14.34 -15.39 3.93
C GLU A 372 13.28 -14.30 3.74
N LEU A 373 13.29 -13.62 2.60
CA LEU A 373 12.35 -12.53 2.35
C LEU A 373 10.94 -13.08 2.11
N ALA A 374 10.80 -14.10 1.26
CA ALA A 374 9.48 -14.54 0.84
C ALA A 374 8.61 -14.96 2.02
N PRO A 375 9.07 -15.75 3.01
CA PRO A 375 8.25 -16.06 4.17
C PRO A 375 7.91 -14.83 5.04
N LYS A 376 8.77 -13.80 5.09
CA LYS A 376 8.49 -12.55 5.83
C LYS A 376 7.41 -11.73 5.12
N VAL A 377 7.54 -11.53 3.81
CA VAL A 377 6.58 -10.80 2.98
C VAL A 377 5.25 -11.54 2.90
N LEU A 378 5.26 -12.84 2.63
CA LEU A 378 4.06 -13.68 2.54
C LEU A 378 3.36 -13.84 3.90
N ARG A 379 4.07 -13.76 5.04
CA ARG A 379 3.41 -13.66 6.35
C ARG A 379 2.74 -12.30 6.54
N SER A 380 3.47 -11.22 6.24
CA SER A 380 2.95 -9.85 6.31
C SER A 380 1.71 -9.63 5.42
N MET A 381 1.67 -10.27 4.25
CA MET A 381 0.60 -10.10 3.26
C MET A 381 -0.45 -11.21 3.30
N GLY A 382 -0.07 -12.44 3.67
CA GLY A 382 -0.87 -13.66 3.53
C GLY A 382 -1.48 -14.18 4.83
N SER A 383 -0.71 -14.35 5.92
CA SER A 383 -1.20 -15.10 7.10
C SER A 383 -2.37 -14.43 7.82
N ASP A 384 -2.45 -13.10 7.78
CA ASP A 384 -3.54 -12.35 8.40
C ASP A 384 -4.44 -11.62 7.38
N MET A 385 -4.19 -11.75 6.06
CA MET A 385 -4.70 -10.89 4.98
C MET A 385 -4.85 -9.44 5.44
N LEU A 386 -3.77 -8.68 5.26
CA LEU A 386 -3.65 -7.23 5.44
C LEU A 386 -3.68 -6.77 6.91
N PRO A 387 -3.00 -5.67 7.27
CA PRO A 387 -2.98 -5.22 8.66
C PRO A 387 -4.38 -4.74 9.06
N LEU A 388 -5.09 -5.59 9.81
CA LEU A 388 -6.49 -5.40 10.24
C LEU A 388 -6.72 -4.07 10.95
N ASN A 389 -5.67 -3.53 11.56
CA ASN A 389 -5.66 -2.21 12.18
C ASN A 389 -6.12 -1.12 11.19
N TYR A 390 -5.73 -1.19 9.92
CA TYR A 390 -6.14 -0.20 8.91
C TYR A 390 -7.62 -0.32 8.55
N SER A 391 -8.18 -1.54 8.45
CA SER A 391 -9.63 -1.71 8.26
C SER A 391 -10.41 -1.10 9.41
N PHE A 392 -9.96 -1.33 10.65
CA PHE A 392 -10.55 -0.73 11.83
C PHE A 392 -10.47 0.80 11.82
N TYR A 393 -9.28 1.36 11.58
CA TYR A 393 -9.08 2.81 11.55
C TYR A 393 -9.79 3.51 10.40
N MET A 394 -10.06 2.83 9.29
CA MET A 394 -10.71 3.42 8.12
C MET A 394 -12.23 3.29 8.13
N LEU A 395 -12.78 2.21 8.70
CA LEU A 395 -14.22 1.91 8.61
C LEU A 395 -15.02 2.39 9.83
N ILE A 396 -14.51 2.20 11.05
CA ILE A 396 -15.23 2.58 12.28
C ILE A 396 -15.54 4.09 12.38
N PRO A 397 -14.70 5.02 11.91
CA PRO A 397 -14.99 6.45 12.00
C PRO A 397 -16.30 6.91 11.36
N ALA A 398 -16.88 6.15 10.42
CA ALA A 398 -18.18 6.47 9.84
C ALA A 398 -19.34 6.32 10.84
N ILE A 399 -19.13 5.60 11.95
CA ILE A 399 -20.20 5.26 12.92
C ILE A 399 -20.05 6.06 14.22
N LEU A 400 -18.84 6.50 14.54
CA LEU A 400 -18.56 7.28 15.77
C LEU A 400 -19.42 8.55 15.89
N PRO A 401 -19.67 9.34 14.83
CA PRO A 401 -20.47 10.56 14.94
C PRO A 401 -21.93 10.33 15.36
N VAL A 402 -22.48 9.12 15.18
CA VAL A 402 -23.84 8.77 15.67
C VAL A 402 -23.94 8.92 17.19
N LEU A 403 -22.82 8.77 17.92
CA LEU A 403 -22.73 8.98 19.37
C LEU A 403 -23.26 10.36 19.79
N THR A 404 -23.12 11.37 18.92
CA THR A 404 -23.56 12.75 19.18
C THR A 404 -25.06 12.87 19.38
N SER A 405 -25.84 11.91 18.90
CA SER A 405 -27.28 11.80 19.14
C SER A 405 -27.64 10.71 20.14
N LEU A 406 -26.83 9.65 20.22
CA LEU A 406 -27.06 8.49 21.09
C LEU A 406 -26.84 8.79 22.57
N ILE A 407 -25.71 9.41 22.92
CA ILE A 407 -25.37 9.68 24.32
C ILE A 407 -26.36 10.66 24.96
N PRO A 408 -26.76 11.78 24.32
CA PRO A 408 -27.80 12.65 24.87
C PRO A 408 -29.11 11.90 25.13
N LYS A 409 -29.54 11.01 24.22
CA LYS A 409 -30.72 10.15 24.44
C LYS A 409 -30.55 9.28 25.68
N ILE A 410 -29.42 8.59 25.82
CA ILE A 410 -29.11 7.77 26.99
C ILE A 410 -29.12 8.60 28.28
N MET A 411 -28.55 9.80 28.27
CA MET A 411 -28.50 10.71 29.42
C MET A 411 -29.87 11.23 29.83
N ALA A 412 -30.76 11.49 28.87
CA ALA A 412 -32.13 11.92 29.13
C ALA A 412 -32.99 10.80 29.77
N GLY A 413 -32.64 9.53 29.52
CA GLY A 413 -33.39 8.37 29.98
C GLY A 413 -34.75 8.20 29.29
N GLN A 414 -35.39 7.05 29.51
CA GLN A 414 -36.75 6.77 29.01
C GLN A 414 -37.79 6.95 30.11
N SER A 415 -38.67 7.94 30.00
CA SER A 415 -39.64 8.28 31.06
C SER A 415 -40.60 7.14 31.44
N GLU A 416 -40.81 6.18 30.55
CA GLU A 416 -41.70 5.02 30.76
C GLU A 416 -41.05 3.87 31.56
N LEU A 417 -39.73 3.93 31.79
CA LEU A 417 -38.97 2.90 32.52
C LEU A 417 -38.48 3.46 33.87
N PRO A 418 -39.31 3.43 34.93
CA PRO A 418 -38.98 4.10 36.18
C PRO A 418 -37.85 3.41 36.97
N ASP A 419 -37.57 2.13 36.71
CA ASP A 419 -36.54 1.39 37.42
C ASP A 419 -35.15 1.58 36.80
N ALA A 420 -34.14 1.78 37.64
CA ALA A 420 -32.76 2.01 37.21
C ALA A 420 -32.19 0.80 36.44
N SER A 421 -32.60 -0.42 36.79
CA SER A 421 -32.16 -1.62 36.06
C SER A 421 -32.71 -1.66 34.63
N GLN A 422 -33.95 -1.22 34.43
CA GLN A 422 -34.61 -1.14 33.12
C GLN A 422 -33.97 -0.06 32.24
N GLN A 423 -33.62 1.10 32.82
CA GLN A 423 -32.87 2.16 32.12
C GLN A 423 -31.52 1.66 31.62
N VAL A 424 -30.79 0.88 32.43
CA VAL A 424 -29.50 0.30 32.04
C VAL A 424 -29.69 -0.69 30.89
N ILE A 425 -30.70 -1.56 30.95
CA ILE A 425 -30.99 -2.51 29.86
C ILE A 425 -31.29 -1.76 28.56
N TRP A 426 -32.16 -0.76 28.61
CA TRP A 426 -32.47 0.08 27.45
C TRP A 426 -31.24 0.78 26.86
N ALA A 427 -30.40 1.39 27.71
CA ALA A 427 -29.17 2.03 27.25
C ALA A 427 -28.21 1.04 26.58
N LEU A 428 -28.07 -0.17 27.13
CA LEU A 428 -27.27 -1.24 26.53
C LEU A 428 -27.82 -1.68 25.18
N ARG A 429 -29.14 -1.77 25.02
CA ARG A 429 -29.78 -2.07 23.73
C ARG A 429 -29.44 -1.02 22.67
N LEU A 430 -29.47 0.26 23.02
CA LEU A 430 -29.11 1.32 22.08
C LEU A 430 -27.62 1.28 21.69
N LEU A 431 -26.74 1.00 22.66
CA LEU A 431 -25.30 0.84 22.40
C LEU A 431 -25.01 -0.39 21.52
N MET A 432 -25.74 -1.49 21.73
CA MET A 432 -25.64 -2.68 20.88
C MET A 432 -26.08 -2.35 19.46
N ASN A 433 -27.21 -1.69 19.28
CA ASN A 433 -27.69 -1.27 17.96
C ASN A 433 -26.64 -0.42 17.22
N TRP A 434 -26.09 0.58 17.91
CA TRP A 434 -25.04 1.43 17.35
C TRP A 434 -23.75 0.67 17.01
N SER A 435 -23.31 -0.24 17.88
CA SER A 435 -22.07 -0.99 17.65
C SER A 435 -22.21 -2.07 16.58
N MET A 436 -23.45 -2.53 16.28
CA MET A 436 -23.71 -3.48 15.20
C MET A 436 -23.25 -2.96 13.83
N ASP A 437 -23.47 -1.68 13.51
CA ASP A 437 -22.99 -1.10 12.24
C ASP A 437 -21.47 -1.26 12.07
N GLY A 438 -20.72 -1.08 13.16
CA GLY A 438 -19.27 -1.24 13.17
C GLY A 438 -18.82 -2.69 13.03
N ILE A 439 -19.47 -3.59 13.76
CA ILE A 439 -19.26 -5.03 13.65
C ILE A 439 -19.53 -5.48 12.21
N LEU A 440 -20.61 -5.00 11.59
CA LEU A 440 -21.01 -5.32 10.23
C LEU A 440 -20.04 -4.80 9.19
N ALA A 441 -19.57 -3.56 9.29
CA ALA A 441 -18.58 -3.01 8.36
C ALA A 441 -17.27 -3.83 8.38
N LEU A 442 -16.80 -4.22 9.57
CA LEU A 442 -15.59 -5.04 9.73
C LEU A 442 -15.81 -6.47 9.26
N PHE A 443 -16.95 -7.07 9.62
CA PHE A 443 -17.35 -8.40 9.17
C PHE A 443 -17.40 -8.46 7.65
N TRP A 444 -18.04 -7.47 7.03
CA TRP A 444 -18.16 -7.37 5.59
C TRP A 444 -16.80 -7.28 4.91
N MET A 445 -15.94 -6.37 5.34
CA MET A 445 -14.60 -6.22 4.76
C MET A 445 -13.82 -7.54 4.83
N ARG A 446 -13.87 -8.20 5.99
CA ARG A 446 -13.15 -9.46 6.21
C ARG A 446 -13.71 -10.61 5.38
N SER A 447 -15.02 -10.77 5.35
CA SER A 447 -15.70 -11.80 4.55
C SER A 447 -15.53 -11.56 3.06
N SER A 448 -15.57 -10.30 2.60
CA SER A 448 -15.31 -9.93 1.20
C SER A 448 -13.91 -10.35 0.75
N MET A 449 -12.88 -10.04 1.55
CA MET A 449 -11.50 -10.48 1.26
C MET A 449 -11.40 -12.01 1.12
N ARG A 450 -12.10 -12.76 1.97
CA ARG A 450 -12.15 -14.23 1.88
C ARG A 450 -12.85 -14.70 0.61
N ILE A 451 -13.99 -14.09 0.27
CA ILE A 451 -14.73 -14.40 -0.96
C ILE A 451 -13.86 -14.13 -2.18
N TRP A 452 -13.16 -13.00 -2.24
CA TRP A 452 -12.24 -12.68 -3.34
C TRP A 452 -11.10 -13.70 -3.44
N LEU A 453 -10.49 -14.07 -2.31
CA LEU A 453 -9.43 -15.07 -2.28
C LEU A 453 -9.92 -16.44 -2.76
N MET A 454 -11.09 -16.89 -2.28
CA MET A 454 -11.70 -18.14 -2.72
C MET A 454 -12.06 -18.10 -4.20
N ALA A 455 -12.61 -16.98 -4.69
CA ALA A 455 -12.96 -16.82 -6.10
C ALA A 455 -11.72 -16.95 -7.00
N VAL A 456 -10.62 -16.29 -6.65
CA VAL A 456 -9.35 -16.39 -7.40
C VAL A 456 -8.76 -17.80 -7.32
N ARG A 457 -8.87 -18.48 -6.17
CA ARG A 457 -8.35 -19.86 -6.02
C ARG A 457 -9.12 -20.90 -6.81
N TYR A 458 -10.45 -20.89 -6.70
CA TYR A 458 -11.29 -21.95 -7.26
C TYR A 458 -11.76 -21.65 -8.67
N MET A 459 -11.76 -20.37 -9.08
CA MET A 459 -12.23 -19.93 -10.40
C MET A 459 -11.26 -18.91 -11.05
N PRO A 460 -9.94 -19.20 -11.14
CA PRO A 460 -8.95 -18.23 -11.62
C PRO A 460 -9.21 -17.76 -13.05
N GLN A 461 -9.59 -18.68 -13.95
CA GLN A 461 -9.86 -18.35 -15.36
C GLN A 461 -11.09 -17.43 -15.50
N CYS A 462 -12.15 -17.71 -14.74
CA CYS A 462 -13.37 -16.89 -14.75
C CYS A 462 -13.12 -15.51 -14.13
N CYS A 463 -12.37 -15.42 -13.03
CA CYS A 463 -12.02 -14.14 -12.41
C CYS A 463 -11.19 -13.26 -13.34
N SER A 464 -10.25 -13.86 -14.09
CA SER A 464 -9.41 -13.13 -15.04
C SER A 464 -10.19 -12.65 -16.27
N LYS A 465 -10.99 -13.54 -16.89
CA LYS A 465 -11.72 -13.23 -18.14
C LYS A 465 -13.03 -12.46 -17.93
N HIS A 466 -13.74 -12.70 -16.82
CA HIS A 466 -15.08 -12.19 -16.56
C HIS A 466 -15.17 -11.46 -15.21
N ARG A 467 -14.13 -10.69 -14.84
CA ARG A 467 -14.02 -10.04 -13.53
C ARG A 467 -15.23 -9.18 -13.16
N VAL A 468 -15.77 -8.42 -14.11
CA VAL A 468 -16.95 -7.55 -13.90
C VAL A 468 -18.15 -8.41 -13.49
N LEU A 469 -18.46 -9.46 -14.25
CA LEU A 469 -19.55 -10.38 -13.95
C LEU A 469 -19.35 -11.04 -12.58
N MET A 470 -18.14 -11.52 -12.29
CA MET A 470 -17.82 -12.12 -10.98
C MET A 470 -18.00 -11.14 -9.84
N ALA A 471 -17.65 -9.86 -10.03
CA ALA A 471 -17.83 -8.85 -9.00
C ALA A 471 -19.30 -8.64 -8.63
N PHE A 472 -20.21 -8.60 -9.62
CA PHE A 472 -21.65 -8.56 -9.37
C PHE A 472 -22.17 -9.85 -8.72
N LEU A 473 -21.83 -11.01 -9.29
CA LEU A 473 -22.32 -12.31 -8.80
C LEU A 473 -21.89 -12.60 -7.36
N LEU A 474 -20.65 -12.26 -6.99
CA LEU A 474 -20.12 -12.49 -5.65
C LEU A 474 -20.59 -11.45 -4.62
N THR A 475 -21.06 -10.28 -5.07
CA THR A 475 -21.67 -9.29 -4.18
C THR A 475 -23.01 -9.77 -3.64
N MET A 476 -23.81 -10.48 -4.44
CA MET A 476 -25.15 -10.96 -4.05
C MET A 476 -25.18 -11.86 -2.82
N PRO A 477 -24.39 -12.96 -2.73
CA PRO A 477 -24.38 -13.81 -1.54
C PRO A 477 -23.83 -13.09 -0.31
N ALA A 478 -22.89 -12.17 -0.49
CA ALA A 478 -22.39 -11.34 0.61
C ALA A 478 -23.49 -10.39 1.13
N ALA A 479 -24.23 -9.73 0.23
CA ALA A 479 -25.36 -8.87 0.56
C ALA A 479 -26.45 -9.65 1.29
N LEU A 480 -26.81 -10.85 0.80
CA LEU A 480 -27.78 -11.72 1.47
C LEU A 480 -27.32 -12.09 2.89
N MET A 481 -26.04 -12.43 3.07
CA MET A 481 -25.50 -12.73 4.40
C MET A 481 -25.61 -11.54 5.34
N LEU A 482 -25.32 -10.33 4.86
CA LEU A 482 -25.47 -9.10 5.66
C LEU A 482 -26.92 -8.81 6.01
N THR A 483 -27.84 -8.97 5.06
CA THR A 483 -29.28 -8.81 5.32
C THR A 483 -29.75 -9.80 6.38
N LEU A 484 -29.26 -11.04 6.38
CA LEU A 484 -29.59 -12.02 7.43
C LEU A 484 -29.06 -11.60 8.80
N ILE A 485 -27.85 -11.04 8.86
CA ILE A 485 -27.27 -10.53 10.12
C ILE A 485 -28.12 -9.39 10.67
N LEU A 486 -28.34 -8.35 9.85
CA LEU A 486 -29.16 -7.18 10.19
C LEU A 486 -30.55 -7.61 10.63
N PHE A 487 -31.26 -8.36 9.78
CA PHE A 487 -32.61 -8.83 10.06
C PHE A 487 -32.71 -9.60 11.38
N SER A 488 -31.72 -10.43 11.73
CA SER A 488 -31.72 -11.17 13.00
C SER A 488 -31.58 -10.28 14.23
N CYS A 489 -30.82 -9.18 14.13
CA CYS A 489 -30.68 -8.20 15.20
C CYS A 489 -31.91 -7.29 15.28
N ASP A 490 -32.35 -6.77 14.14
CA ASP A 490 -33.46 -5.83 14.03
C ASP A 490 -34.78 -6.47 14.46
N ILE A 491 -35.05 -7.71 14.05
CA ILE A 491 -36.27 -8.41 14.45
C ILE A 491 -36.30 -8.67 15.97
N CYS A 492 -35.16 -9.02 16.57
CA CYS A 492 -35.07 -9.20 18.01
C CYS A 492 -35.24 -7.88 18.76
N MET A 493 -34.67 -6.78 18.25
CA MET A 493 -34.87 -5.44 18.78
C MET A 493 -36.34 -5.03 18.67
N TYR A 494 -36.98 -5.30 17.54
CA TYR A 494 -38.37 -4.93 17.28
C TYR A 494 -39.39 -5.71 18.12
N LEU A 495 -39.21 -7.03 18.25
CA LEU A 495 -40.18 -7.90 18.93
C LEU A 495 -40.05 -7.90 20.45
N SER A 496 -38.95 -7.38 21.01
CA SER A 496 -38.69 -7.40 22.45
C SER A 496 -38.99 -6.05 23.12
N LYS A 497 -39.64 -6.10 24.29
CA LYS A 497 -39.89 -4.93 25.14
C LYS A 497 -38.58 -4.23 25.52
N ASP A 498 -38.59 -2.91 25.64
CA ASP A 498 -37.40 -2.06 25.91
C ASP A 498 -36.56 -2.49 27.12
N ASP A 499 -37.19 -3.17 28.09
CA ASP A 499 -36.55 -3.74 29.29
C ASP A 499 -36.01 -5.18 29.13
N SER A 500 -36.03 -5.73 27.91
CA SER A 500 -35.59 -7.09 27.60
C SER A 500 -34.17 -7.15 27.05
N MET A 501 -33.36 -8.09 27.55
CA MET A 501 -32.02 -8.40 27.04
C MET A 501 -32.01 -9.41 25.88
N LEU A 502 -33.18 -9.76 25.31
CA LEU A 502 -33.25 -10.71 24.20
C LEU A 502 -32.33 -10.37 23.01
N PRO A 503 -32.18 -9.08 22.59
CA PRO A 503 -31.27 -8.71 21.50
C PRO A 503 -29.79 -9.01 21.77
N ALA A 504 -29.39 -9.27 23.03
CA ALA A 504 -28.02 -9.62 23.37
C ALA A 504 -27.61 -10.97 22.76
N ILE A 505 -28.56 -11.86 22.50
CA ILE A 505 -28.30 -13.18 21.92
C ILE A 505 -27.77 -13.06 20.47
N PRO A 506 -28.51 -12.50 19.49
CA PRO A 506 -27.98 -12.36 18.14
C PRO A 506 -26.72 -11.47 18.10
N PHE A 507 -26.66 -10.41 18.90
CA PHE A 507 -25.48 -9.54 19.01
C PHE A 507 -24.22 -10.33 19.41
N THR A 508 -24.31 -11.11 20.49
CA THR A 508 -23.16 -11.90 20.98
C THR A 508 -22.79 -13.01 20.00
N ILE A 509 -23.77 -13.66 19.36
CA ILE A 509 -23.51 -14.66 18.32
C ILE A 509 -22.69 -14.05 17.18
N TRP A 510 -23.11 -12.89 16.65
CA TRP A 510 -22.41 -12.23 15.55
C TRP A 510 -21.06 -11.67 15.95
N LEU A 511 -20.92 -11.16 17.18
CA LEU A 511 -19.64 -10.74 17.72
C LEU A 511 -18.66 -11.93 17.82
N VAL A 512 -19.12 -13.09 18.31
CA VAL A 512 -18.31 -14.31 18.38
C VAL A 512 -17.95 -14.80 16.97
N ILE A 513 -18.88 -14.79 16.02
CA ILE A 513 -18.62 -15.14 14.62
C ILE A 513 -17.58 -14.19 14.02
N LEU A 514 -17.71 -12.87 14.24
CA LEU A 514 -16.72 -11.90 13.81
C LEU A 514 -15.35 -12.23 14.40
N CYS A 515 -15.24 -12.46 15.71
CA CYS A 515 -14.00 -12.88 16.35
C CYS A 515 -13.46 -14.20 15.78
N GLY A 516 -14.32 -15.15 15.42
CA GLY A 516 -13.96 -16.39 14.73
C GLY A 516 -13.36 -16.13 13.36
N VAL A 517 -14.05 -15.38 12.51
CA VAL A 517 -13.59 -14.97 11.17
C VAL A 517 -12.32 -14.10 11.25
N TRP A 518 -12.16 -13.36 12.34
CA TRP A 518 -10.98 -12.55 12.66
C TRP A 518 -9.78 -13.40 13.06
N SER A 519 -9.99 -14.40 13.92
CA SER A 519 -8.94 -15.28 14.44
C SER A 519 -8.45 -16.32 13.42
N GLN A 520 -9.27 -16.66 12.42
CA GLN A 520 -8.85 -17.54 11.35
C GLN A 520 -7.70 -16.91 10.55
N ARG A 521 -6.55 -17.59 10.51
CA ARG A 521 -5.46 -17.26 9.60
C ARG A 521 -5.79 -17.76 8.20
N SER A 522 -5.70 -16.89 7.21
CA SER A 522 -5.73 -17.29 5.80
C SER A 522 -4.34 -17.76 5.45
N HIS A 523 -4.11 -19.07 5.33
CA HIS A 523 -2.92 -19.49 4.63
C HIS A 523 -3.15 -19.24 3.14
N VAL A 524 -2.40 -18.30 2.55
CA VAL A 524 -2.05 -18.36 1.12
C VAL A 524 -1.13 -19.58 0.99
N SER A 525 -1.75 -20.77 1.00
CA SER A 525 -1.13 -22.08 0.94
C SER A 525 -0.24 -22.16 -0.30
N GLN A 526 0.98 -22.60 -0.10
CA GLN A 526 1.93 -23.06 -1.11
C GLN A 526 1.48 -24.39 -1.74
N THR A 527 0.20 -24.57 -2.03
CA THR A 527 -0.33 -25.80 -2.64
C THR A 527 -0.22 -25.72 -4.15
N GLY A 528 1.01 -25.65 -4.65
CA GLY A 528 1.34 -26.32 -5.91
C GLY A 528 1.51 -27.83 -5.62
N PRO A 529 1.42 -28.72 -6.62
CA PRO A 529 1.68 -30.13 -6.41
C PRO A 529 3.08 -30.29 -5.80
N ILE A 530 3.14 -30.82 -4.58
CA ILE A 530 4.37 -31.22 -3.93
C ILE A 530 4.88 -32.43 -4.70
N VAL A 531 5.71 -32.18 -5.71
CA VAL A 531 6.59 -33.21 -6.25
C VAL A 531 7.60 -33.53 -5.14
N GLY A 532 7.47 -34.74 -4.58
CA GLY A 532 8.45 -35.46 -3.78
C GLY A 532 9.35 -34.64 -2.85
N ARG A 533 8.98 -34.54 -1.57
CA ARG A 533 9.95 -34.31 -0.49
C ARG A 533 10.85 -35.55 -0.39
N SER A 534 12.12 -35.42 -0.78
CA SER A 534 13.20 -36.27 -0.30
C SER A 534 14.31 -35.39 0.26
N GLY A 535 14.65 -35.61 1.53
CA GLY A 535 15.90 -35.18 2.14
C GLY A 535 15.89 -33.80 2.78
N SER A 536 16.06 -33.78 4.09
CA SER A 536 16.76 -32.69 4.79
C SER A 536 18.15 -32.54 4.15
N ALA A 537 18.37 -31.46 3.41
CA ALA A 537 19.69 -31.11 2.91
C ALA A 537 20.35 -30.17 3.93
N ASP A 538 21.26 -30.74 4.70
CA ASP A 538 22.25 -30.00 5.47
C ASP A 538 23.08 -29.12 4.52
N LEU A 539 23.45 -27.93 5.00
CA LEU A 539 24.24 -26.92 4.27
C LEU A 539 25.68 -27.35 3.88
N GLU A 540 26.01 -28.64 4.01
CA GLU A 540 27.30 -29.25 3.64
C GLU A 540 27.25 -30.05 2.32
N SER A 541 26.09 -30.24 1.68
CA SER A 541 26.00 -31.12 0.50
C SER A 541 26.23 -30.45 -0.87
N LEU A 542 26.64 -29.17 -0.92
CA LEU A 542 26.97 -28.49 -2.18
C LEU A 542 28.36 -28.85 -2.74
N GLU A 543 29.13 -29.72 -2.07
CA GLU A 543 30.45 -30.17 -2.53
C GLU A 543 30.43 -31.43 -3.44
N SER A 544 29.28 -32.05 -3.76
CA SER A 544 29.29 -33.33 -4.51
C SER A 544 28.53 -33.41 -5.84
N CYS A 545 27.96 -32.33 -6.37
CA CYS A 545 27.36 -32.34 -7.71
C CYS A 545 28.40 -32.13 -8.83
N ASN A 546 29.39 -33.01 -8.91
CA ASN A 546 30.15 -33.23 -10.14
C ASN A 546 29.35 -34.20 -11.03
N GLY A 547 28.58 -33.66 -11.98
CA GLY A 547 27.90 -34.51 -12.97
C GLY A 547 26.65 -33.90 -13.58
N TYR A 548 26.77 -32.74 -14.21
CA TYR A 548 25.81 -32.33 -15.25
C TYR A 548 26.60 -31.76 -16.42
N GLN A 549 26.62 -32.50 -17.54
CA GLN A 549 27.09 -31.99 -18.82
C GLN A 549 26.19 -30.81 -19.21
N MET A 550 26.76 -29.61 -19.26
CA MET A 550 26.16 -28.48 -19.96
C MET A 550 26.74 -28.42 -21.37
N ASP A 551 25.85 -28.47 -22.35
CA ASP A 551 26.15 -28.11 -23.74
C ASP A 551 26.66 -26.66 -23.78
N HIS A 552 27.81 -26.48 -24.41
CA HIS A 552 28.46 -25.20 -24.62
C HIS A 552 27.58 -24.26 -25.47
N PHE A 553 27.11 -23.17 -24.87
CA PHE A 553 26.76 -21.96 -25.59
C PHE A 553 27.79 -20.88 -25.24
N GLU A 554 28.78 -20.73 -26.11
CA GLU A 554 29.71 -19.59 -26.13
C GLU A 554 28.92 -18.32 -26.50
N TYR A 555 28.99 -17.31 -25.64
CA TYR A 555 28.59 -15.94 -25.97
C TYR A 555 29.86 -15.17 -26.35
N ASP A 556 29.94 -14.75 -27.61
CA ASP A 556 31.09 -14.06 -28.19
C ASP A 556 31.02 -12.55 -27.86
N GLU A 557 31.86 -12.11 -26.91
CA GLU A 557 32.09 -10.70 -26.58
C GLU A 557 33.06 -10.07 -27.60
N GLN A 558 32.62 -9.82 -28.83
CA GLN A 558 33.29 -8.88 -29.74
C GLN A 558 32.47 -8.62 -31.01
N GLN A 559 31.62 -7.58 -31.01
CA GLN A 559 31.22 -6.91 -32.25
C GLN A 559 30.67 -5.49 -31.96
N LEU A 560 31.58 -4.52 -31.97
CA LEU A 560 31.26 -3.12 -32.31
C LEU A 560 31.22 -3.04 -33.85
N PRO A 561 30.18 -2.49 -34.50
CA PRO A 561 30.22 -2.35 -35.94
C PRO A 561 31.03 -1.11 -36.35
N ARG A 562 32.02 -1.35 -37.21
CA ARG A 562 32.69 -0.35 -38.05
C ARG A 562 31.74 0.10 -39.17
N GLU A 563 31.84 1.38 -39.53
CA GLU A 563 31.22 1.98 -40.71
C GLU A 563 31.60 1.22 -42.00
N ASN A 564 30.64 1.01 -42.90
CA ASN A 564 30.77 1.33 -44.32
C ASN A 564 29.46 1.17 -45.12
N SER A 565 29.11 2.28 -45.79
CA SER A 565 28.59 2.47 -47.14
C SER A 565 27.73 1.41 -47.89
N SER A 566 26.64 1.95 -48.44
CA SER A 566 25.99 1.66 -49.74
C SER A 566 25.25 0.33 -49.95
N GLY A 567 23.99 0.44 -50.36
CA GLY A 567 23.25 -0.63 -51.04
C GLY A 567 21.75 -0.53 -50.83
N ASP A 568 21.05 0.10 -51.78
CA ASP A 568 19.60 0.02 -51.97
C ASP A 568 19.09 -1.42 -51.89
N LEU A 569 17.92 -1.64 -51.26
CA LEU A 569 16.91 -2.63 -51.66
C LEU A 569 15.64 -2.48 -50.78
N LYS A 570 14.55 -2.01 -51.39
CA LYS A 570 13.16 -2.23 -50.94
C LYS A 570 12.78 -3.70 -51.19
N PRO A 571 11.89 -4.29 -50.37
CA PRO A 571 10.50 -4.53 -50.81
C PRO A 571 9.48 -4.31 -49.66
N ASP A 572 8.37 -3.60 -49.86
CA ASP A 572 7.10 -3.97 -50.50
C ASP A 572 6.05 -4.32 -49.42
N PHE A 573 5.04 -3.45 -49.32
CA PHE A 573 3.97 -3.46 -48.32
C PHE A 573 2.69 -3.97 -48.99
N SER A 574 2.08 -5.00 -48.45
CA SER A 574 0.68 -5.36 -48.75
C SER A 574 -0.06 -5.75 -47.47
N GLU A 575 -0.91 -4.82 -47.05
CA GLU A 575 -2.26 -4.96 -46.45
C GLU A 575 -2.54 -6.07 -45.42
N CYS A 576 -2.87 -5.64 -44.20
CA CYS A 576 -4.06 -6.14 -43.49
C CYS A 576 -4.61 -5.08 -42.52
N ASN A 577 -5.92 -4.86 -42.66
CA ASN A 577 -6.70 -3.75 -42.12
C ASN A 577 -6.90 -3.73 -40.59
N GLU A 578 -7.20 -2.51 -40.16
CA GLU A 578 -7.60 -1.98 -38.87
C GLU A 578 -8.78 -2.72 -38.17
N SER A 579 -8.71 -2.80 -36.84
CA SER A 579 -9.76 -2.23 -35.98
C SER A 579 -9.29 -2.04 -34.52
N GLU A 580 -9.42 -0.78 -34.14
CA GLU A 580 -9.05 -0.01 -32.95
C GLU A 580 -9.22 -0.61 -31.55
N GLY A 581 -8.32 -0.16 -30.67
CA GLY A 581 -8.41 -0.19 -29.21
C GLY A 581 -7.12 0.39 -28.62
N ASP A 582 -6.98 1.72 -28.64
CA ASP A 582 -5.85 2.56 -28.22
C ASP A 582 -4.93 1.93 -27.15
N CYS A 583 -3.82 1.36 -27.62
CA CYS A 583 -2.62 1.20 -26.82
C CYS A 583 -1.68 2.35 -27.19
N ASP A 584 -1.77 3.44 -26.43
CA ASP A 584 -0.85 4.57 -26.54
C ASP A 584 0.54 4.11 -26.08
N VAL A 585 1.34 3.65 -27.05
CA VAL A 585 2.76 3.30 -26.88
C VAL A 585 3.54 4.61 -26.91
N SER A 586 3.64 5.27 -25.75
CA SER A 586 4.45 6.49 -25.61
C SER A 586 5.54 6.33 -24.55
N ASN A 587 6.76 6.10 -25.06
CA ASN A 587 8.10 6.36 -24.54
C ASN A 587 8.28 6.67 -23.05
N GLU A 588 9.01 5.78 -22.37
CA GLU A 588 9.23 5.77 -20.92
C GLU A 588 10.67 6.19 -20.55
N TYR A 589 10.81 7.15 -19.63
CA TYR A 589 12.07 7.74 -19.13
C TYR A 589 12.25 7.49 -17.62
N PHE A 590 13.31 6.79 -17.18
CA PHE A 590 13.85 6.87 -15.80
C PHE A 590 15.22 6.19 -15.59
N TYR A 591 16.30 6.97 -15.63
CA TYR A 591 17.61 6.57 -15.11
C TYR A 591 17.57 6.41 -13.59
N VAL A 592 17.91 5.23 -13.06
CA VAL A 592 18.27 5.05 -11.65
C VAL A 592 19.65 4.44 -11.60
#